data_AF-A0A7C2RAJ8-F1
#
_entry.id   AF-A0A7C2RAJ8-F1
#
_cell.length_a   1.000
_cell.length_b   1.000
_cell.length_c   1.000
_cell.angle_alpha   90.00
_cell.angle_beta   90.00
_cell.angle_gamma   90.00
#
_symmetry.space_group_name_H-M   'P 1'
#
loop_
_entity.id
_entity.type
_entity.pdbx_description
1 polymer ?
#
loop_
_entity_poly.entity_id
_entity_poly.type
_entity_poly.pdbx_seq_one_letter_code
_entity_poly.pdbx_strand_id
1 'polypeptide(L)'
;MRVFSVGFLDLLRGFNRRHWHICYECLRNNGNVAEDAIFFYDGPREPGIEGHAVARCPRCDTFNTRSFQFLKDTGEDSALFGLERIVKTHPRSRFAVKPAAGARN
;
A
#
# COMPACT_ATOMS: atom_id res chain seq x y z
N MET A 1 23.78 5.79 25.17
CA MET A 1 23.02 5.95 23.91
C MET A 1 22.50 4.58 23.48
N ARG A 2 21.21 4.30 23.65
CA ARG A 2 20.60 3.02 23.24
C ARG A 2 19.96 3.22 21.87
N VAL A 3 20.56 2.61 20.84
CA VAL A 3 19.98 2.48 19.51
C VAL A 3 18.79 1.53 19.65
N PHE A 4 17.58 2.05 19.50
CA PHE A 4 16.37 1.23 19.48
C PHE A 4 16.35 0.43 18.18
N SER A 5 16.45 -0.89 18.29
CA SER A 5 16.22 -1.86 17.22
C SER A 5 14.76 -1.78 16.73
N VAL A 6 14.43 -0.77 15.92
CA VAL A 6 13.11 -0.68 15.26
C VAL A 6 12.98 -1.66 14.08
N GLY A 7 14.07 -2.36 13.70
CA GLY A 7 14.10 -3.20 12.50
C GLY A 7 13.63 -4.66 12.66
N PHE A 8 13.73 -5.26 13.86
CA PHE A 8 13.57 -6.72 14.00
C PHE A 8 12.18 -7.17 14.48
N LEU A 9 11.49 -6.34 15.28
CA LEU A 9 10.13 -6.64 15.77
C LEU A 9 9.05 -6.43 14.71
N ASP A 10 9.33 -5.60 13.69
CA ASP A 10 8.40 -5.38 12.58
C ASP A 10 8.47 -6.50 11.52
N LEU A 11 9.56 -7.29 11.52
CA LEU A 11 9.78 -8.42 10.63
C LEU A 11 8.92 -9.65 10.99
N LEU A 12 8.52 -9.79 12.26
CA LEU A 12 7.78 -10.94 12.80
C LEU A 12 6.25 -10.72 12.86
N ARG A 13 5.76 -9.48 12.66
CA ARG A 13 4.33 -9.24 12.41
C ARG A 13 4.05 -9.62 10.96
N GLY A 14 3.60 -10.86 10.77
CA GLY A 14 3.35 -11.49 9.47
C GLY A 14 2.87 -10.50 8.40
N PHE A 15 3.60 -10.49 7.28
CA PHE A 15 3.32 -9.62 6.14
C PHE A 15 1.92 -9.88 5.59
N ASN A 16 0.94 -9.10 6.04
CA ASN A 16 -0.45 -9.26 5.65
C ASN A 16 -0.73 -8.42 4.40
N ARG A 17 -0.73 -9.09 3.25
CA ARG A 17 -0.99 -8.54 1.91
C ARG A 17 -2.29 -7.76 1.79
N ARG A 18 -3.27 -7.99 2.66
CA ARG A 18 -4.56 -7.28 2.62
C ARG A 18 -4.44 -5.80 3.00
N HIS A 19 -3.39 -5.41 3.73
CA HIS A 19 -3.17 -4.02 4.15
C HIS A 19 -2.24 -3.23 3.24
N TRP A 20 -1.59 -3.90 2.30
CA TRP A 20 -0.68 -3.28 1.35
C TRP A 20 -1.43 -3.06 0.04
N HIS A 21 -1.40 -1.83 -0.44
CA HIS A 21 -2.13 -1.43 -1.62
C HIS A 21 -1.22 -0.65 -2.56
N ILE A 22 -1.47 -0.75 -3.86
CA ILE A 22 -0.89 0.12 -4.88
C ILE A 22 -1.99 0.95 -5.54
N CYS A 23 -1.77 2.24 -5.71
CA CYS A 23 -2.64 3.14 -6.47
C CYS A 23 -2.08 3.36 -7.87
N TYR A 24 -2.81 2.93 -8.91
CA TYR A 24 -2.36 3.10 -10.30
C TYR A 24 -2.40 4.55 -10.76
N GLU A 25 -3.28 5.37 -10.18
CA GLU A 25 -3.31 6.80 -10.46
C GLU A 25 -2.04 7.49 -9.94
N CYS A 26 -1.64 7.20 -8.70
CA CYS A 26 -0.36 7.69 -8.16
C CYS A 26 0.84 7.15 -8.96
N LEU A 27 0.78 5.87 -9.38
CA LEU A 27 1.84 5.28 -10.19
C LEU A 27 2.02 6.04 -11.51
N ARG A 28 0.92 6.33 -12.21
CA ARG A 28 0.93 7.10 -13.45
C ARG A 28 1.45 8.52 -13.23
N ASN A 29 0.97 9.20 -12.19
CA ASN A 29 1.31 10.60 -11.93
C ASN A 29 2.75 10.80 -11.43
N ASN A 30 3.34 9.79 -10.79
CA ASN A 30 4.71 9.84 -10.27
C ASN A 30 5.72 9.20 -11.25
N GLY A 31 5.41 9.11 -12.54
CA GLY A 31 6.36 8.57 -13.54
C GLY A 31 6.67 7.08 -13.38
N ASN A 32 5.71 6.28 -12.90
CA ASN A 32 5.83 4.85 -12.61
C ASN A 32 6.77 4.48 -11.46
N VAL A 33 7.01 5.41 -10.53
CA VAL A 33 7.73 5.12 -9.28
C VAL A 33 6.80 4.40 -8.31
N ALA A 34 6.96 3.07 -8.21
CA ALA A 34 6.10 2.21 -7.38
C ALA A 34 6.14 2.58 -5.89
N GLU A 35 7.29 3.00 -5.37
CA GLU A 35 7.48 3.40 -3.98
C GLU A 35 6.52 4.51 -3.54
N ASP A 36 6.22 5.44 -4.44
CA ASP A 36 5.35 6.59 -4.20
C ASP A 36 3.89 6.30 -4.53
N ALA A 37 3.61 5.13 -5.10
CA ALA A 37 2.27 4.64 -5.41
C ALA A 37 1.76 3.60 -4.38
N ILE A 38 2.66 2.97 -3.64
CA ILE A 38 2.32 2.00 -2.59
C ILE A 38 1.91 2.72 -1.31
N PHE A 39 0.90 2.20 -0.63
CA PHE A 39 0.47 2.67 0.67
C PHE A 39 0.01 1.54 1.59
N PHE A 40 0.14 1.76 2.90
CA PHE A 40 -0.43 0.89 3.92
C PHE A 40 -1.78 1.43 4.36
N TYR A 41 -2.81 0.57 4.41
CA TYR A 41 -4.17 0.93 4.80
C TYR A 41 -4.84 -0.19 5.61
N ASP A 42 -5.36 0.15 6.78
CA ASP A 42 -6.07 -0.76 7.69
C ASP A 42 -7.54 -0.36 7.91
N GLY A 43 -8.04 0.62 7.17
CA GLY A 43 -9.41 1.13 7.28
C GLY A 43 -10.46 0.32 6.51
N PRO A 44 -11.72 0.82 6.51
CA PRO A 44 -12.83 0.19 5.80
C PRO A 44 -12.57 0.18 4.29
N ARG A 45 -12.93 -0.93 3.64
CA ARG A 45 -12.85 -1.10 2.19
C ARG A 45 -14.24 -0.96 1.60
N GLU A 46 -14.33 -0.29 0.46
CA GLU A 46 -15.57 -0.11 -0.26
C GLU A 46 -15.76 -1.23 -1.29
N PRO A 47 -17.00 -1.66 -1.57
CA PRO A 47 -17.26 -2.61 -2.65
C PRO A 47 -16.83 -1.98 -3.98
N GLY A 48 -15.76 -2.50 -4.59
CA GLY A 48 -15.27 -2.03 -5.88
C GLY A 48 -16.15 -2.49 -7.03
N ILE A 49 -15.88 -1.90 -8.18
CA ILE A 49 -16.40 -2.34 -9.48
C ILE A 49 -15.88 -3.78 -9.67
N GLU A 50 -16.77 -4.74 -9.91
CA GLU A 50 -16.47 -6.21 -9.97
C GLU A 50 -16.46 -6.97 -8.62
N GLY A 51 -16.99 -6.39 -7.53
CA GLY A 51 -17.19 -7.13 -6.27
C GLY A 51 -15.91 -7.35 -5.45
N HIS A 52 -14.78 -6.76 -5.87
CA HIS A 52 -13.55 -6.74 -5.12
C HIS A 52 -13.51 -5.52 -4.21
N ALA A 53 -13.29 -5.74 -2.91
CA ALA A 53 -13.18 -4.64 -1.96
C ALA A 53 -11.93 -3.79 -2.27
N VAL A 54 -12.12 -2.50 -2.57
CA VAL A 54 -11.05 -1.54 -2.87
C VAL A 54 -10.83 -0.59 -1.71
N ALA A 55 -9.58 -0.15 -1.56
CA ALA A 55 -9.25 0.92 -0.61
C ALA A 55 -9.23 2.25 -1.35
N ARG A 56 -9.85 3.28 -0.78
CA ARG A 56 -9.70 4.65 -1.28
C ARG A 56 -8.26 5.09 -1.06
N CYS A 57 -7.61 5.63 -2.09
CA CYS A 57 -6.24 6.10 -1.97
C CYS A 57 -6.19 7.34 -1.08
N PRO A 58 -5.45 7.33 0.05
CA PRO A 58 -5.37 8.49 0.93
C PRO A 58 -4.58 9.69 0.36
N ARG A 59 -3.92 9.53 -0.80
CA ARG A 59 -3.13 10.58 -1.46
C ARG A 59 -3.92 11.36 -2.51
N CYS A 60 -4.64 10.65 -3.38
CA CYS A 60 -5.35 11.24 -4.52
C CYS A 60 -6.85 10.91 -4.53
N ASP A 61 -7.35 10.28 -3.48
CA ASP A 61 -8.78 10.11 -3.22
C ASP A 61 -9.54 9.18 -4.19
N THR A 62 -8.82 8.56 -5.13
CA THR A 62 -9.36 7.62 -6.13
C THR A 62 -9.53 6.21 -5.57
N PHE A 63 -10.40 5.44 -6.23
CA PHE A 63 -10.61 4.00 -6.00
C PHE A 63 -9.79 3.12 -6.94
N ASN A 64 -8.95 3.71 -7.80
CA ASN A 64 -8.05 2.99 -8.69
C ASN A 64 -6.84 2.41 -7.92
N THR A 65 -7.13 1.54 -6.95
CA THR A 65 -6.15 0.86 -6.10
C THR A 65 -6.41 -0.64 -6.07
N ARG A 66 -5.34 -1.43 -5.93
CA ARG A 66 -5.44 -2.87 -5.72
C ARG A 66 -4.64 -3.27 -4.49
N SER A 67 -5.18 -4.22 -3.74
CA SER A 67 -4.44 -4.81 -2.62
C SER A 67 -3.43 -5.82 -3.13
N PHE A 68 -2.36 -6.06 -2.37
CA PHE A 68 -1.39 -7.11 -2.72
C PHE A 68 -2.03 -8.50 -2.65
N GLN A 69 -3.07 -8.65 -1.83
CA GLN A 69 -3.86 -9.88 -1.80
C GLN A 69 -4.60 -10.07 -3.12
N PHE A 70 -5.18 -9.01 -3.67
CA PHE A 70 -5.84 -9.07 -4.98
C PHE A 70 -4.86 -9.49 -6.07
N LEU A 71 -3.67 -8.88 -6.14
CA LEU A 71 -2.63 -9.25 -7.11
C LEU A 71 -2.22 -10.72 -6.99
N LYS A 72 -2.20 -11.26 -5.76
CA LYS A 72 -1.97 -12.67 -5.52
C LYS A 72 -3.13 -13.53 -6.04
N ASP A 73 -4.36 -13.12 -5.79
CA ASP A 73 -5.56 -13.87 -6.16
C ASP A 73 -5.79 -13.84 -7.69
N THR A 74 -5.32 -12.80 -8.39
CA THR A 74 -5.39 -12.66 -9.86
C THR A 74 -4.18 -13.25 -10.60
N GLY A 75 -3.17 -13.75 -9.91
CA GLY A 75 -1.98 -14.36 -10.53
C GLY A 75 -0.96 -13.35 -11.08
N GLU A 76 -0.96 -12.11 -10.60
CA GLU A 76 0.01 -11.07 -10.99
C GLU A 76 1.34 -11.21 -10.23
N ASP A 77 1.91 -12.43 -10.22
CA ASP A 77 3.02 -12.83 -9.33
C ASP A 77 4.29 -11.98 -9.52
N SER A 78 4.60 -11.58 -10.76
CA SER A 78 5.80 -10.77 -11.06
C SER A 78 5.67 -9.35 -10.52
N ALA A 79 4.49 -8.73 -10.68
CA ALA A 79 4.21 -7.41 -10.12
C ALA A 79 4.20 -7.49 -8.59
N LEU A 80 3.52 -8.49 -8.03
CA LEU A 80 3.47 -8.73 -6.59
C LEU A 80 4.88 -8.90 -6.00
N PHE A 81 5.74 -9.71 -6.61
CA PHE A 81 7.11 -9.94 -6.12
C PHE A 81 7.93 -8.63 -6.04
N GLY A 82 7.84 -7.78 -7.08
CA GLY A 82 8.49 -6.48 -7.09
C GLY A 82 7.98 -5.56 -5.98
N LEU A 83 6.66 -5.47 -5.82
CA LEU A 83 6.02 -4.64 -4.80
C LEU A 83 6.33 -5.14 -3.38
N GLU A 84 6.28 -6.45 -3.14
CA GLU A 84 6.66 -7.06 -1.87
C GLU A 84 8.12 -6.76 -1.50
N ARG A 85 9.02 -6.79 -2.48
CA ARG A 85 10.43 -6.46 -2.24
C ARG A 85 10.58 -5.01 -1.77
N ILE A 86 9.90 -4.07 -2.43
CA ILE A 86 9.95 -2.64 -2.09
C ILE A 86 9.49 -2.38 -0.65
N VAL A 87 8.35 -2.97 -0.24
CA VAL A 87 7.79 -2.73 1.10
C VAL A 87 8.55 -3.44 2.20
N LYS A 88 9.27 -4.52 1.88
CA LYS A 88 10.14 -5.24 2.83
C LYS A 88 11.49 -4.55 3.01
N THR A 89 11.96 -3.77 2.04
CA THR A 89 13.24 -3.04 2.13
C THR A 89 13.13 -1.65 2.78
N HIS A 90 11.92 -1.16 3.00
CA HIS A 90 11.66 0.16 3.57
C HIS A 90 10.85 0.08 4.87
N PRO A 91 11.04 1.01 5.82
CA PRO A 91 10.23 1.03 7.04
C PRO A 91 8.76 1.32 6.71
N ARG A 92 7.82 0.66 7.42
CA ARG A 92 6.36 0.84 7.21
C ARG A 92 5.92 2.31 7.27
N SER A 93 6.58 3.12 8.11
CA SER A 93 6.30 4.56 8.25
C SER A 93 6.44 5.35 6.95
N ARG A 94 7.21 4.88 5.96
CA ARG A 94 7.28 5.50 4.62
C ARG A 94 5.96 5.38 3.86
N PHE A 95 5.27 4.26 4.04
CA PHE A 95 4.02 3.93 3.33
C PHE A 95 2.78 4.25 4.16
N ALA A 96 2.96 4.56 5.45
CA ALA A 96 1.91 5.07 6.31
C ALA A 96 1.51 6.45 5.80
N VAL A 97 0.33 6.54 5.19
CA VAL A 97 -0.15 7.79 4.63
C VAL A 97 -0.90 8.51 5.73
N LYS A 98 -0.37 9.67 6.14
CA LYS A 98 -1.17 10.62 6.91
C LYS A 98 -2.28 11.10 5.97
N PRO A 99 -3.56 11.12 6.41
CA PRO A 99 -4.62 11.69 5.58
C PRO A 99 -4.15 13.05 5.09
N ALA A 100 -4.27 13.31 3.78
CA ALA A 100 -3.89 14.59 3.22
C ALA A 100 -4.57 15.67 4.07
N ALA A 101 -3.77 16.50 4.75
CA ALA A 101 -4.24 17.64 5.52
C ALA A 101 -4.85 18.62 4.50
N GLY A 102 -6.11 18.40 4.16
CA GLY A 102 -6.73 19.03 3.00
C GLY A 102 -8.16 18.56 2.69
N ALA A 103 -8.65 17.46 3.27
CA ALA A 103 -10.08 17.15 3.30
C ALA A 103 -10.80 18.01 4.38
N ARG A 104 -10.79 19.33 4.19
CA ARG A 104 -11.70 20.28 4.84
C ARG A 104 -12.21 21.24 3.78
N ASN A 105 -13.37 20.93 3.22
CA ASN A 105 -14.56 21.80 3.20
C ASN A 105 -15.68 21.13 2.42
#